data_AF-X6L1K1-F1
#
_entry.id   AF-X6L1K1-F1
#
_cell.length_a   1.000
_cell.length_b   1.000
_cell.length_c   1.000
_cell.angle_alpha   90.00
_cell.angle_beta   90.00
_cell.angle_gamma   90.00
#
_symmetry.space_group_name_H-M   'P 1'
#
loop_
_entity.id
_entity.type
_entity.pdbx_description
1 polymer ?
#
loop_
_entity_poly.entity_id
_entity_poly.type
_entity_poly.pdbx_seq_one_letter_code
_entity_poly.pdbx_strand_id
1 'polypeptide(L)'
;MRRRRAFALPGYRTLAEEGFDGDYVSPIQITCGNLTGPMLITKDWLDAPSANANRAILERQGHLGDNPFMRVIDLALQLASLSRDQIYITPVFALLTAKRSSVIPIRDRRASFRAVGQYELMGRRPVACGTDAAAVLRSEGVDHVETLHPSARGMTFEARAQRIAKALEAA
;
A
#
# COMPACT_ATOMS: atom_id res chain seq x y z
N MET A 1 15.01 -0.20 4.85
CA MET A 1 14.49 -0.05 6.23
C MET A 1 14.96 1.13 7.05
N ARG A 2 16.24 1.52 7.06
CA ARG A 2 16.71 2.69 7.84
C ARG A 2 15.88 3.97 7.60
N ARG A 3 15.49 4.23 6.35
CA ARG A 3 14.66 5.38 5.95
C ARG A 3 13.27 5.38 6.60
N ARG A 4 12.59 4.23 6.57
CA ARG A 4 11.27 4.04 7.21
C ARG A 4 11.36 4.17 8.73
N ARG A 5 12.43 3.67 9.36
CA ARG A 5 12.69 3.88 10.81
C ARG A 5 12.95 5.34 11.17
N ALA A 6 13.62 6.08 10.29
CA ALA A 6 13.98 7.47 10.53
C ALA A 6 12.85 8.47 10.20
N PHE A 7 11.89 8.08 9.37
CA PHE A 7 10.80 8.96 8.96
C PHE A 7 9.72 9.02 10.04
N ALA A 8 9.46 10.22 10.54
CA ALA A 8 8.37 10.52 11.45
C ALA A 8 7.76 11.88 11.10
N LEU A 9 6.47 12.04 11.38
CA LEU A 9 5.75 13.32 11.25
C LEU A 9 4.87 13.52 12.49
N PRO A 10 4.79 14.74 13.04
CA PRO A 10 3.89 15.05 14.15
C PRO A 10 2.44 14.68 13.83
N GLY A 11 1.75 14.05 14.79
CA GLY A 11 0.34 13.65 14.66
C GLY A 11 0.11 12.26 14.06
N TYR A 12 1.18 11.55 13.66
CA TYR A 12 1.11 10.17 13.18
C TYR A 12 1.99 9.26 14.03
N ARG A 13 1.64 7.97 14.05
CA ARG A 13 2.48 6.96 14.71
C ARG A 13 3.27 6.17 13.68
N THR A 14 4.52 5.88 13.99
CA THR A 14 5.35 4.99 13.19
C THR A 14 4.94 3.54 13.41
N LEU A 15 5.22 2.69 12.42
CA LEU A 15 5.05 1.24 12.59
C LEU A 15 5.90 0.70 13.76
N ALA A 16 7.10 1.25 13.98
CA ALA A 16 7.99 0.83 15.06
C ALA A 16 7.45 1.16 16.47
N GLU A 17 6.87 2.34 16.67
CA GLU A 17 6.19 2.71 17.92
C GLU A 17 5.00 1.78 18.21
N GLU A 18 4.38 1.27 17.15
CA GLU A 18 3.28 0.30 17.22
C GLU A 18 3.81 -1.15 17.20
N GLY A 19 5.13 -1.36 17.38
CA GLY A 19 5.78 -2.67 17.50
C GLY A 19 5.88 -3.48 16.20
N PHE A 20 5.66 -2.87 15.04
CA PHE A 20 5.84 -3.45 13.70
C PHE A 20 7.20 -3.02 13.12
N ASP A 21 8.30 -3.41 13.75
CA ASP A 21 9.67 -3.02 13.30
C ASP A 21 10.39 -4.09 12.44
N GLY A 22 9.63 -4.80 11.61
CA GLY A 22 10.19 -5.80 10.71
C GLY A 22 11.02 -5.20 9.55
N ASP A 23 11.60 -6.09 8.75
CA ASP A 23 12.37 -5.73 7.55
C ASP A 23 11.46 -5.39 6.34
N TYR A 24 10.46 -4.54 6.59
CA TYR A 24 9.49 -4.06 5.61
C TYR A 24 9.16 -2.57 5.83
N VAL A 25 8.68 -1.91 4.78
CA VAL A 25 8.05 -0.59 4.86
C VAL A 25 6.62 -0.69 5.36
N SER A 26 5.90 -1.74 5.00
CA SER A 26 4.55 -2.02 5.47
C SER A 26 4.37 -3.53 5.68
N PRO A 27 3.67 -3.99 6.73
CA PRO A 27 3.52 -5.42 7.01
C PRO A 27 3.03 -6.25 5.82
N ILE A 28 2.25 -5.68 4.90
CA ILE A 28 1.74 -6.38 3.71
C ILE A 28 2.85 -6.95 2.82
N GLN A 29 4.06 -6.39 2.90
CA GLN A 29 5.23 -6.87 2.17
C GLN A 29 5.76 -8.22 2.69
N ILE A 30 5.29 -8.72 3.84
CA ILE A 30 5.58 -10.10 4.26
C ILE A 30 5.09 -11.10 3.20
N THR A 31 3.93 -10.85 2.58
CA THR A 31 3.37 -11.70 1.53
C THR A 31 3.45 -11.09 0.14
N CYS A 32 3.55 -9.76 0.03
CA CYS A 32 3.57 -9.03 -1.23
C CYS A 32 4.84 -8.18 -1.36
N GLY A 33 6.00 -8.77 -1.07
CA GLY A 33 7.30 -8.08 -0.97
C GLY A 33 8.24 -8.36 -2.15
N ASN A 34 7.75 -8.85 -3.28
CA ASN A 34 8.62 -9.24 -4.40
C ASN A 34 9.27 -8.03 -5.06
N LEU A 35 10.59 -7.88 -4.92
CA LEU A 35 11.31 -6.70 -5.39
C LEU A 35 11.36 -6.56 -6.92
N THR A 36 11.12 -7.64 -7.66
CA THR A 36 11.12 -7.67 -9.13
C THR A 36 9.72 -7.79 -9.73
N GLY A 37 8.71 -8.03 -8.90
CA GLY A 37 7.32 -8.19 -9.32
C GLY A 37 6.62 -6.87 -9.68
N PRO A 38 5.45 -6.94 -10.33
CA PRO A 38 4.57 -5.79 -10.55
C PRO A 38 4.28 -5.05 -9.25
N MET A 39 4.26 -3.72 -9.31
CA MET A 39 4.18 -2.87 -8.12
C MET A 39 2.82 -2.17 -8.01
N LEU A 40 2.13 -2.38 -6.90
CA LEU A 40 0.95 -1.62 -6.52
C LEU A 40 1.32 -0.60 -5.44
N ILE A 41 0.94 0.66 -5.67
CA ILE A 41 1.08 1.74 -4.69
C ILE A 41 -0.30 2.18 -4.23
N THR A 42 -0.56 2.10 -2.92
CA THR A 42 -1.85 2.49 -2.32
C THR A 42 -1.70 3.69 -1.39
N LYS A 43 -2.78 4.25 -0.85
CA LYS A 43 -2.66 5.32 0.16
C LYS A 43 -2.25 4.75 1.51
N ASP A 44 -3.18 4.05 2.12
CA ASP A 44 -3.10 3.40 3.42
C ASP A 44 -4.14 2.27 3.43
N TRP A 45 -3.81 1.17 4.11
CA TRP A 45 -4.71 0.03 4.28
C TRP A 45 -4.89 -0.37 5.75
N LEU A 46 -4.10 0.24 6.65
CA LEU A 46 -4.01 -0.08 8.06
C LEU A 46 -3.94 1.22 8.88
N ASP A 47 -4.74 1.31 9.94
CA ASP A 47 -4.67 2.37 10.95
C ASP A 47 -4.08 1.82 12.26
N ALA A 48 -3.65 2.71 13.16
CA ALA A 48 -3.03 2.29 14.42
C ALA A 48 -3.95 1.43 15.30
N PRO A 49 -5.24 1.75 15.47
CA PRO A 49 -6.15 0.88 16.23
C PRO A 49 -6.27 -0.54 15.66
N SER A 50 -6.43 -0.69 14.33
CA SER A 50 -6.52 -2.02 13.73
C SER A 50 -5.19 -2.78 13.81
N ALA A 51 -4.06 -2.07 13.67
CA ALA A 51 -2.74 -2.65 13.81
C ALA A 51 -2.56 -3.28 15.20
N ASN A 52 -2.88 -2.53 16.25
CA ASN A 52 -2.81 -3.01 17.62
C ASN A 52 -3.77 -4.17 17.90
N ALA A 53 -5.03 -4.05 17.48
CA ALA A 53 -6.04 -5.07 17.73
C ALA A 53 -5.72 -6.41 17.05
N ASN A 54 -4.92 -6.39 15.97
CA ASN A 54 -4.64 -7.57 15.15
C ASN A 54 -3.14 -7.90 15.06
N ARG A 55 -2.35 -7.49 16.06
CA ARG A 55 -0.88 -7.61 16.06
C ARG A 55 -0.39 -9.01 15.68
N ALA A 56 -0.83 -10.03 16.39
CA ALA A 56 -0.37 -11.41 16.17
C ALA A 56 -0.68 -11.92 14.75
N ILE A 57 -1.79 -11.48 14.16
CA ILE A 57 -2.19 -11.84 12.79
C ILE A 57 -1.26 -11.12 11.80
N LEU A 58 -1.07 -9.82 11.98
CA LEU A 58 -0.24 -8.98 11.11
C LEU A 58 1.24 -9.36 11.15
N GLU A 59 1.78 -9.72 12.31
CA GLU A 59 3.17 -10.18 12.44
C GLU A 59 3.41 -11.50 11.70
N ARG A 60 2.41 -12.38 11.67
CA ARG A 60 2.51 -13.68 10.98
C ARG A 60 2.23 -13.59 9.49
N GLN A 61 1.20 -12.85 9.09
CA GLN A 61 0.64 -12.88 7.74
C GLN A 61 0.87 -11.59 6.96
N GLY A 62 1.21 -10.48 7.62
CA GLY A 62 1.38 -9.18 6.99
C GLY A 62 0.11 -8.44 6.62
N HIS A 63 -1.05 -9.09 6.66
CA HIS A 63 -2.33 -8.49 6.26
C HIS A 63 -3.49 -9.07 7.08
N LEU A 64 -4.68 -8.50 6.90
CA LEU A 64 -5.93 -8.98 7.52
C LEU A 64 -6.75 -9.72 6.47
N GLY A 65 -6.93 -11.03 6.63
CA GLY A 65 -7.50 -11.93 5.60
C GLY A 65 -8.89 -11.55 5.09
N ASP A 66 -9.78 -11.06 5.96
CA ASP A 66 -11.19 -10.81 5.59
C ASP A 66 -11.51 -9.34 5.23
N ASN A 67 -10.49 -8.47 5.14
CA ASN A 67 -10.77 -7.09 4.84
C ASN A 67 -11.11 -6.87 3.35
N PRO A 68 -11.95 -5.87 3.00
CA PRO A 68 -12.28 -5.57 1.61
C PRO A 68 -11.08 -5.27 0.71
N PHE A 69 -9.96 -4.83 1.30
CA PHE A 69 -8.73 -4.55 0.57
C PHE A 69 -8.13 -5.84 0.01
N MET A 70 -7.85 -6.82 0.87
CA MET A 70 -7.19 -8.07 0.50
C MET A 70 -8.08 -8.92 -0.41
N ARG A 71 -9.39 -9.00 -0.15
CA ARG A 71 -10.31 -9.72 -1.03
C ARG A 71 -10.28 -9.21 -2.48
N VAL A 72 -10.19 -7.90 -2.68
CA VAL A 72 -10.09 -7.31 -4.03
C VAL A 72 -8.71 -7.56 -4.64
N ILE A 73 -7.63 -7.48 -3.85
CA ILE A 73 -6.28 -7.80 -4.32
C ILE A 73 -6.21 -9.26 -4.79
N ASP A 74 -6.71 -10.21 -4.01
CA ASP A 74 -6.66 -11.64 -4.35
C ASP A 74 -7.39 -11.93 -5.66
N LEU A 75 -8.60 -11.37 -5.82
CA LEU A 75 -9.35 -11.49 -7.07
C LEU A 75 -8.62 -10.85 -8.24
N ALA A 76 -7.98 -9.70 -8.06
CA ALA A 76 -7.23 -9.02 -9.13
C ALA A 76 -6.02 -9.85 -9.57
N LEU A 77 -5.31 -10.44 -8.61
CA LEU A 77 -4.17 -11.30 -8.88
C LEU A 77 -4.59 -12.59 -9.59
N GLN A 78 -5.68 -13.22 -9.15
CA GLN A 78 -6.23 -14.37 -9.85
C GLN A 78 -6.57 -14.05 -11.32
N LEU A 79 -7.20 -12.91 -11.58
CA LEU A 79 -7.51 -12.46 -12.94
C LEU A 79 -6.24 -12.20 -13.77
N ALA A 80 -5.18 -11.70 -13.15
CA ALA A 80 -3.89 -11.46 -13.79
C ALA A 80 -2.97 -12.70 -13.84
N SER A 81 -3.44 -13.88 -13.40
CA SER A 81 -2.62 -15.10 -13.26
C SER A 81 -1.37 -14.91 -12.39
N LEU A 82 -1.49 -14.09 -11.34
CA LEU A 82 -0.46 -13.80 -10.35
C LEU A 82 -0.83 -14.33 -8.97
N SER A 83 0.16 -14.54 -8.12
CA SER A 83 0.05 -14.76 -6.69
C SER A 83 0.69 -13.62 -5.89
N ARG A 84 0.40 -13.56 -4.57
CA ARG A 84 0.86 -12.47 -3.69
C ARG A 84 2.38 -12.34 -3.67
N ASP A 85 3.09 -13.47 -3.62
CA ASP A 85 4.54 -13.56 -3.61
C ASP A 85 5.20 -13.16 -4.94
N GLN A 86 4.40 -12.89 -5.98
CA GLN A 86 4.88 -12.40 -7.28
C GLN A 86 4.74 -10.89 -7.44
N ILE A 87 4.16 -10.18 -6.47
CA ILE A 87 3.94 -8.73 -6.55
C ILE A 87 4.59 -7.97 -5.41
N TYR A 88 4.61 -6.65 -5.57
CA TYR A 88 5.03 -5.71 -4.56
C TYR A 88 3.90 -4.76 -4.18
N ILE A 89 3.56 -4.64 -2.89
CA ILE A 89 2.62 -3.62 -2.41
C ILE A 89 3.32 -2.69 -1.42
N THR A 90 3.20 -1.38 -1.64
CA THR A 90 3.64 -0.36 -0.66
C THR A 90 2.65 0.80 -0.60
N PRO A 91 2.45 1.44 0.57
CA PRO A 91 1.70 2.67 0.66
C PRO A 91 2.54 3.89 0.20
N VAL A 92 1.89 4.95 -0.29
CA VAL A 92 2.54 6.28 -0.42
C VAL A 92 2.79 6.91 0.95
N PHE A 93 2.03 6.51 1.98
CA PHE A 93 2.17 6.99 3.34
C PHE A 93 2.58 5.86 4.30
N ALA A 94 3.81 5.92 4.83
CA ALA A 94 4.43 4.86 5.62
C ALA A 94 4.15 4.93 7.13
N LEU A 95 3.35 5.90 7.58
CA LEU A 95 2.94 6.07 8.98
C LEU A 95 1.48 5.65 9.17
N LEU A 96 1.12 5.35 10.41
CA LEU A 96 -0.23 4.94 10.79
C LEU A 96 -1.09 6.15 11.12
N THR A 97 -2.30 6.16 10.56
CA THR A 97 -3.33 7.13 10.91
C THR A 97 -4.04 6.73 12.20
N ALA A 98 -4.60 7.70 12.92
CA ALA A 98 -5.36 7.43 14.15
C ALA A 98 -6.70 6.70 13.90
N LYS A 99 -7.20 6.74 12.66
CA LYS A 99 -8.48 6.14 12.25
C LYS A 99 -8.46 5.78 10.77
N ARG A 100 -9.08 4.66 10.39
CA ARG A 100 -9.27 4.25 9.00
C ARG A 100 -9.92 5.34 8.16
N SER A 101 -9.50 5.41 6.90
CA SER A 101 -10.03 6.36 5.92
C SER A 101 -9.85 7.83 6.31
N SER A 102 -8.89 8.14 7.20
CA SER A 102 -8.55 9.52 7.54
C SER A 102 -8.08 10.27 6.29
N VAL A 103 -8.39 11.56 6.23
CA VAL A 103 -7.80 12.45 5.22
C VAL A 103 -6.35 12.70 5.61
N ILE A 104 -5.43 12.31 4.73
CA ILE A 104 -4.00 12.60 4.89
C ILE A 104 -3.68 13.76 3.95
N PRO A 105 -3.26 14.93 4.45
CA PRO A 105 -2.88 16.06 3.61
C PRO A 105 -1.86 15.63 2.55
N ILE A 106 -1.99 16.16 1.33
CA ILE A 106 -1.08 15.80 0.23
C ILE A 106 0.38 16.11 0.57
N ARG A 107 0.65 17.18 1.33
CA ARG A 107 2.01 17.52 1.78
C ARG A 107 2.64 16.39 2.60
N ASP A 108 1.87 15.74 3.47
CA ASP A 108 2.35 14.69 4.38
C ASP A 108 2.58 13.38 3.61
N ARG A 109 1.70 13.07 2.66
CA ARG A 109 1.88 11.94 1.73
C ARG A 109 3.12 12.11 0.86
N ARG A 110 3.34 13.30 0.31
CA ARG A 110 4.55 13.63 -0.47
C ARG A 110 5.81 13.54 0.39
N ALA A 111 5.78 14.06 1.61
CA ALA A 111 6.88 13.95 2.55
C ALA A 111 7.26 12.48 2.82
N SER A 112 6.25 11.64 3.08
CA SER A 112 6.45 10.19 3.25
C SER A 112 7.02 9.52 2.00
N PHE A 113 6.44 9.80 0.83
CA PHE A 113 6.91 9.22 -0.42
C PHE A 113 8.37 9.59 -0.71
N ARG A 114 8.75 10.85 -0.53
CA ARG A 114 10.15 11.30 -0.68
C ARG A 114 11.08 10.67 0.34
N ALA A 115 10.64 10.52 1.59
CA ALA A 115 11.49 9.92 2.61
C ALA A 115 11.67 8.41 2.42
N VAL A 116 10.63 7.72 1.95
CA VAL A 116 10.55 6.25 1.94
C VAL A 116 10.16 5.71 0.56
N GLY A 117 8.96 6.02 0.07
CA GLY A 117 8.35 5.35 -1.09
C GLY A 117 9.11 5.48 -2.42
N GLN A 118 9.79 6.60 -2.69
CA GLN A 118 10.54 6.77 -3.95
C GLN A 118 11.66 5.74 -4.11
N TYR A 119 12.25 5.29 -2.99
CA TYR A 119 13.31 4.28 -3.00
C TYR A 119 12.77 2.87 -3.20
N GLU A 120 11.47 2.65 -2.98
CA GLU A 120 10.79 1.38 -3.21
C GLU A 120 10.45 1.19 -4.71
N LEU A 121 10.52 2.24 -5.54
CA LEU A 121 10.20 2.14 -6.97
C LEU A 121 11.13 1.15 -7.70
N MET A 122 12.43 1.19 -7.40
CA MET A 122 13.44 0.29 -7.99
C MET A 122 13.37 0.23 -9.52
N GLY A 123 13.10 1.37 -10.17
CA GLY A 123 12.99 1.48 -11.63
C GLY A 123 11.68 0.94 -12.23
N ARG A 124 10.73 0.48 -11.41
CA ARG A 124 9.43 -0.03 -11.86
C ARG A 124 8.48 1.11 -12.18
N ARG A 125 7.57 0.85 -13.14
CA ARG A 125 6.38 1.67 -13.40
C ARG A 125 5.22 1.14 -12.54
N PRO A 126 4.85 1.80 -11.43
CA PRO A 126 3.84 1.28 -10.52
C PRO A 126 2.42 1.47 -11.06
N VAL A 127 1.50 0.67 -10.51
CA VAL A 127 0.06 0.93 -10.55
C VAL A 127 -0.31 1.77 -9.34
N ALA A 128 -0.81 2.98 -9.57
CA ALA A 128 -1.33 3.86 -8.52
C ALA A 128 -2.79 3.50 -8.20
N CYS A 129 -3.01 2.84 -7.07
CA CYS A 129 -4.34 2.44 -6.63
C CYS A 129 -5.02 3.56 -5.82
N GLY A 130 -5.88 4.31 -6.49
CA GLY A 130 -6.68 5.38 -5.91
C GLY A 130 -6.10 6.77 -6.16
N THR A 131 -6.99 7.77 -6.05
CA THR A 131 -6.68 9.18 -6.32
C THR A 131 -5.54 9.72 -5.46
N ASP A 132 -5.42 9.22 -4.22
CA ASP A 132 -4.42 9.68 -3.29
C ASP A 132 -3.00 9.21 -3.63
N ALA A 133 -2.84 7.98 -4.12
CA ALA A 133 -1.56 7.48 -4.62
C ALA A 133 -1.18 8.17 -5.93
N ALA A 134 -2.14 8.26 -6.87
CA ALA A 134 -1.93 8.88 -8.16
C ALA A 134 -1.54 10.36 -8.05
N ALA A 135 -2.18 11.11 -7.14
CA ALA A 135 -1.84 12.51 -6.89
C ALA A 135 -0.39 12.70 -6.42
N VAL A 136 0.11 11.80 -5.56
CA VAL A 136 1.50 11.82 -5.13
C VAL A 136 2.43 11.52 -6.29
N LEU A 137 2.21 10.43 -7.03
CA LEU A 137 3.07 10.05 -8.14
C LEU A 137 3.13 11.11 -9.24
N ARG A 138 1.99 11.72 -9.60
CA ARG A 138 1.94 12.88 -10.51
C ARG A 138 2.76 14.05 -9.99
N SER A 139 2.63 14.38 -8.69
CA SER A 139 3.35 15.51 -8.09
C SER A 139 4.88 15.32 -8.02
N GLU A 140 5.33 14.08 -8.13
CA GLU A 140 6.75 13.70 -8.10
C GLU A 140 7.27 13.26 -9.48
N GLY A 141 6.47 13.42 -10.55
CA GLY A 141 6.90 13.12 -11.92
C GLY A 141 7.16 11.63 -12.18
N VAL A 142 6.55 10.73 -11.41
CA VAL A 142 6.70 9.28 -11.58
C VAL A 142 5.71 8.80 -12.64
N ASP A 143 6.20 8.15 -13.70
CA ASP A 143 5.34 7.46 -14.67
C ASP A 143 4.63 6.26 -14.00
N HIS A 144 3.34 6.10 -14.23
CA HIS A 144 2.50 5.11 -13.56
C HIS A 144 1.20 4.83 -14.32
N VAL A 145 0.54 3.72 -13.97
CA VAL A 145 -0.83 3.41 -14.41
C VAL A 145 -1.81 3.69 -13.29
N GLU A 146 -2.85 4.50 -13.54
CA GLU A 146 -3.85 4.81 -12.54
C GLU A 146 -4.98 3.77 -12.49
N THR A 147 -5.41 3.42 -11.28
CA THR A 147 -6.61 2.62 -11.05
C THR A 147 -7.32 3.06 -9.77
N LEU A 148 -8.42 2.40 -9.43
CA LEU A 148 -9.17 2.66 -8.20
C LEU A 148 -8.46 2.10 -6.96
N HIS A 149 -8.81 2.62 -5.79
CA HIS A 149 -8.35 2.03 -4.52
C HIS A 149 -9.05 0.68 -4.29
N PRO A 150 -8.39 -0.39 -3.80
CA PRO A 150 -9.04 -1.69 -3.60
C PRO A 150 -10.26 -1.61 -2.66
N SER A 151 -10.21 -0.70 -1.68
CA SER A 151 -11.32 -0.43 -0.75
C SER A 151 -12.35 0.59 -1.25
N ALA A 152 -12.32 1.01 -2.53
CA ALA A 152 -13.30 1.95 -3.07
C ALA A 152 -14.74 1.43 -2.91
N ARG A 153 -15.67 2.32 -2.53
CA ARG A 153 -17.10 1.97 -2.33
C ARG A 153 -17.89 2.17 -3.64
N GLY A 154 -19.09 1.61 -3.68
CA GLY A 154 -20.00 1.76 -4.84
C GLY A 154 -19.76 0.80 -6.00
N MET A 155 -18.85 -0.15 -5.84
CA MET A 155 -18.57 -1.22 -6.81
C MET A 155 -18.45 -2.58 -6.11
N THR A 156 -18.78 -3.65 -6.82
CA THR A 156 -18.54 -5.02 -6.33
C THR A 156 -17.03 -5.28 -6.19
N PHE A 157 -16.66 -6.39 -5.54
CA PHE A 157 -15.24 -6.76 -5.44
C PHE A 157 -14.67 -7.17 -6.81
N GLU A 158 -15.46 -7.87 -7.61
CA GLU A 158 -15.11 -8.35 -8.96
C GLU A 158 -14.85 -7.18 -9.90
N ALA A 159 -15.74 -6.18 -9.92
CA ALA A 159 -15.59 -5.01 -10.79
C ALA A 159 -14.35 -4.17 -10.41
N ARG A 160 -14.00 -4.12 -9.13
CA ARG A 160 -12.75 -3.49 -8.66
C ARG A 160 -11.53 -4.30 -9.06
N ALA A 161 -11.59 -5.61 -8.87
CA ALA A 161 -10.51 -6.53 -9.20
C ALA A 161 -10.17 -6.49 -10.70
N GLN A 162 -11.17 -6.50 -11.59
CA GLN A 162 -10.98 -6.38 -13.04
C GLN A 162 -10.22 -5.10 -13.44
N ARG A 163 -10.53 -3.95 -12.80
CA ARG A 163 -9.84 -2.69 -13.06
C ARG A 163 -8.41 -2.67 -12.56
N ILE A 164 -8.10 -3.41 -11.49
CA ILE A 164 -6.74 -3.54 -10.97
C ILE A 164 -5.94 -4.52 -11.83
N ALA A 165 -6.53 -5.65 -12.24
CA ALA A 165 -5.90 -6.63 -13.13
C ALA A 165 -5.51 -5.99 -14.48
N LYS A 166 -6.42 -5.25 -15.11
CA LYS A 166 -6.11 -4.51 -16.35
C LYS A 166 -5.00 -3.47 -16.17
N ALA A 167 -4.91 -2.85 -14.98
CA ALA A 167 -3.86 -1.89 -14.70
C ALA A 167 -2.50 -2.58 -14.50
N LEU A 168 -2.49 -3.77 -13.88
CA LEU A 168 -1.30 -4.61 -13.75
C LEU A 168 -0.78 -5.08 -15.12
N GLU A 169 -1.66 -5.42 -16.06
CA GLU A 169 -1.28 -5.80 -17.43
C GLU A 169 -0.67 -4.63 -18.23
N ALA A 170 -1.06 -3.39 -17.90
CA ALA A 170 -0.64 -2.19 -18.62
C ALA A 170 0.62 -1.51 -18.04
N ALA A 171 1.09 -1.98 -16.88
CA ALA A 171 2.22 -1.41 -16.14
C ALA A 171 3.53 -2.10 -16.49
#